data_AF-A0A971AZ58-F1
#
_entry.id   AF-A0A971AZ58-F1
#
_cell.length_a   1.000
_cell.length_b   1.000
_cell.length_c   1.000
_cell.angle_alpha   90.00
_cell.angle_beta   90.00
_cell.angle_gamma   90.00
#
_symmetry.space_group_name_H-M   'P 1'
#
loop_
_entity.id
_entity.type
_entity.pdbx_description
1 polymer ?
#
loop_
_entity_poly.entity_id
_entity_poly.type
_entity_poly.pdbx_seq_one_letter_code
_entity_poly.pdbx_strand_id
1 'polypeptide(L)'
;MISSQDIQNVTFEKAMRGYRTDEVDEYLAKIATELDAMATAKAEMEKKLYILAEKVDQYRQDEETLKTALLNAQRLGETVVYEAKQKAETIVYEATSKASQATEEAASRVAQEEMALVKLQAEVTRFKNDVLNLYKQHIECLSAIPEVESDKLAARRASAQNRIKNEQLKKDEAVAASALDETSYKEEATVSASAPMQMQAPEAQSEKAPAPMFDNYQGIRFDD
;
A
#
# COMPACT_ATOMS: atom_id res chain seq x y z
N MET A 1 53.55 -25.61 70.34
CA MET A 1 54.58 -24.72 69.76
C MET A 1 55.11 -23.87 70.90
N ILE A 2 56.41 -23.71 71.00
CA ILE A 2 57.03 -22.78 71.95
C ILE A 2 56.81 -21.38 71.38
N SER A 3 56.21 -20.48 72.14
CA SER A 3 56.02 -19.08 71.77
C SER A 3 57.30 -18.27 72.05
N SER A 4 57.44 -17.10 71.42
CA SER A 4 58.54 -16.18 71.73
C SER A 4 58.58 -15.80 73.22
N GLN A 5 57.42 -15.68 73.86
CA GLN A 5 57.30 -15.46 75.31
C GLN A 5 57.80 -16.64 76.14
N ASP A 6 57.61 -17.88 75.66
CA ASP A 6 58.13 -19.07 76.32
C ASP A 6 59.67 -19.14 76.22
N ILE A 7 60.25 -18.64 75.13
CA ILE A 7 61.72 -18.55 74.94
C ILE A 7 62.32 -17.46 75.83
N GLN A 8 61.65 -16.32 75.98
CA GLN A 8 62.14 -15.21 76.82
C GLN A 8 62.06 -15.50 78.32
N ASN A 9 61.11 -16.33 78.76
CA ASN A 9 60.92 -16.67 80.18
C ASN A 9 61.56 -18.01 80.58
N VAL A 10 62.32 -18.65 79.68
CA VAL A 10 62.96 -19.93 79.98
C VAL A 10 64.04 -19.74 81.04
N THR A 11 64.11 -20.66 82.00
CA THR A 11 65.16 -20.68 83.03
C THR A 11 65.89 -22.02 82.99
N PHE A 12 67.20 -21.99 83.23
CA PHE A 12 68.06 -23.17 83.20
C PHE A 12 68.73 -23.39 84.56
N GLU A 13 68.96 -24.66 84.91
CA GLU A 13 69.71 -25.01 86.12
C GLU A 13 71.20 -24.70 85.96
N LYS A 14 71.86 -24.24 87.04
CA LYS A 14 73.30 -23.93 87.02
C LYS A 14 74.12 -25.21 87.25
N ALA A 15 74.97 -25.55 86.29
CA ALA A 15 75.94 -26.65 86.39
C ALA A 15 77.38 -26.13 86.56
N MET A 16 78.24 -26.91 87.22
CA MET A 16 79.65 -26.55 87.49
C MET A 16 80.49 -26.29 86.22
N ARG A 17 80.04 -26.79 85.05
CA ARG A 17 80.60 -26.51 83.73
C ARG A 17 79.44 -26.34 82.74
N GLY A 18 79.40 -25.23 82.01
CA GLY A 18 78.28 -24.91 81.10
C GLY A 18 78.59 -23.76 80.14
N TYR A 19 77.62 -23.42 79.30
CA TYR A 19 77.68 -22.26 78.40
C TYR A 19 77.63 -20.95 79.19
N ARG A 20 78.13 -19.85 78.61
CA ARG A 20 78.04 -18.52 79.22
C ARG A 20 76.61 -18.01 79.16
N THR A 21 76.07 -17.61 80.31
CA THR A 21 74.69 -17.12 80.44
C THR A 21 74.43 -15.95 79.51
N ASP A 22 75.35 -14.98 79.44
CA ASP A 22 75.16 -13.75 78.65
C ASP A 22 75.05 -14.03 77.14
N GLU A 23 75.86 -14.96 76.62
CA GLU A 23 75.82 -15.36 75.20
C GLU A 23 74.58 -16.18 74.86
N VAL A 24 74.14 -17.03 75.80
CA VAL A 24 72.91 -17.81 75.67
C VAL A 24 71.69 -16.89 75.68
N ASP A 25 71.65 -15.91 76.59
CA ASP A 25 70.56 -14.94 76.71
C ASP A 25 70.45 -14.07 75.43
N GLU A 26 71.58 -13.60 74.89
CA GLU A 26 71.60 -12.86 73.62
C GLU A 26 71.11 -13.72 72.45
N TYR A 27 71.49 -15.00 72.40
CA TYR A 27 71.04 -15.92 71.36
C TYR A 27 69.55 -16.25 71.49
N LEU A 28 69.03 -16.45 72.71
CA LEU A 28 67.61 -16.67 72.97
C LEU A 28 66.77 -15.45 72.59
N ALA A 29 67.26 -14.23 72.82
CA ALA A 29 66.60 -13.01 72.37
C ALA A 29 66.51 -12.91 70.84
N LYS A 30 67.57 -13.31 70.12
CA LYS A 30 67.57 -13.39 68.65
C LYS A 30 66.57 -14.43 68.13
N ILE A 31 66.57 -15.63 68.69
CA ILE A 31 65.60 -16.69 68.32
C ILE A 31 64.17 -16.23 68.59
N ALA A 32 63.90 -15.63 69.75
CA ALA A 32 62.57 -15.12 70.09
C ALA A 32 62.07 -14.09 69.05
N THR A 33 62.94 -13.15 68.68
CA THR A 33 62.63 -12.13 67.66
C THR A 33 62.38 -12.74 66.28
N GLU A 34 63.22 -13.69 65.86
CA GLU A 34 63.08 -14.36 64.56
C GLU A 34 61.85 -15.26 64.52
N LEU A 35 61.48 -15.89 65.64
CA LEU A 35 60.27 -16.70 65.77
C LEU A 35 59.00 -15.84 65.67
N ASP A 36 58.98 -14.64 66.26
CA ASP A 36 57.88 -13.69 66.10
C ASP A 36 57.79 -13.16 64.66
N ALA A 37 58.92 -12.84 64.04
CA ALA A 37 58.98 -12.43 62.63
C ALA A 37 58.48 -13.56 61.70
N MET A 38 58.84 -14.81 61.98
CA MET A 38 58.37 -15.97 61.22
C MET A 38 56.88 -16.21 61.43
N ALA A 39 56.37 -16.05 62.65
CA ALA A 39 54.95 -16.22 62.97
C ALA A 39 54.09 -15.16 62.28
N THR A 40 54.52 -13.90 62.29
CA THR A 40 53.83 -12.80 61.59
C THR A 40 53.87 -12.98 60.07
N ALA A 41 55.02 -13.35 59.50
CA ALA A 41 55.13 -13.66 58.07
C ALA A 41 54.25 -14.84 57.67
N LYS A 42 54.20 -15.91 58.49
CA LYS A 42 53.32 -17.06 58.26
C LYS A 42 51.84 -16.64 58.24
N ALA A 43 51.40 -15.86 59.21
CA ALA A 43 50.02 -15.37 59.27
C ALA A 43 49.67 -14.49 58.05
N GLU A 44 50.61 -13.64 57.61
CA GLU A 44 50.42 -12.82 56.40
C GLU A 44 50.33 -13.69 55.14
N MET A 45 51.17 -14.72 55.01
CA MET A 45 51.14 -15.63 53.87
C MET A 45 49.87 -16.49 53.84
N GLU A 46 49.42 -16.98 54.99
CA GLU A 46 48.14 -17.70 55.10
C GLU A 46 46.97 -16.81 54.67
N LYS A 47 46.97 -15.53 55.08
CA LYS A 47 45.97 -14.55 54.62
C LYS A 47 46.03 -14.33 53.10
N LYS A 48 47.22 -14.21 52.51
CA LYS A 48 47.39 -14.05 51.06
C LYS A 48 46.91 -15.29 50.30
N LEU A 49 47.22 -16.49 50.81
CA LEU A 49 46.74 -17.75 50.24
C LEU A 49 45.21 -17.83 50.24
N TYR A 50 44.58 -17.43 51.34
CA TYR A 50 43.12 -17.38 51.43
C TYR A 50 42.51 -16.44 50.40
N ILE A 51 42.99 -15.20 50.30
CA ILE A 51 42.50 -14.22 49.32
C ILE A 51 42.73 -14.71 47.89
N LEU A 52 43.87 -15.35 47.62
CA LEU A 52 44.17 -15.87 46.29
C LEU A 52 43.24 -17.04 45.94
N ALA A 53 42.95 -17.94 46.87
CA ALA A 53 42.00 -19.02 46.67
C ALA A 53 40.59 -18.49 46.39
N GLU A 54 40.13 -17.49 47.16
CA GLU A 54 38.84 -16.83 46.95
C GLU A 54 38.75 -16.18 45.56
N LYS A 55 39.81 -15.48 45.12
CA LYS A 55 39.86 -14.90 43.77
C LYS A 55 39.85 -15.95 42.67
N VAL A 56 40.52 -17.08 42.87
CA VAL A 56 40.49 -18.18 41.90
C VAL A 56 39.07 -18.72 41.76
N ASP A 57 38.36 -18.93 42.88
CA ASP A 57 36.97 -19.39 42.84
C ASP A 57 36.05 -18.36 42.17
N GLN A 58 36.25 -17.06 42.45
CA GLN A 58 35.53 -15.99 41.78
C GLN A 58 35.77 -15.99 40.27
N TYR A 59 37.03 -16.07 39.81
CA TYR A 59 37.33 -16.11 38.38
C TYR A 59 36.72 -17.33 37.69
N ARG A 60 36.62 -18.47 38.38
CA ARG A 60 35.95 -19.66 37.82
C ARG A 60 34.44 -19.45 37.67
N GLN A 61 33.81 -18.76 38.62
CA GLN A 61 32.38 -18.39 38.52
C GLN A 61 32.13 -17.37 37.42
N ASP A 62 33.01 -16.37 37.30
CA ASP A 62 32.96 -15.35 36.25
C ASP A 62 33.17 -15.98 34.87
N GLU A 63 34.10 -16.92 34.74
CA GLU A 63 34.34 -17.66 33.50
C GLU A 63 33.09 -18.44 33.06
N GLU A 64 32.44 -19.14 33.99
CA GLU A 64 31.21 -19.90 33.67
C GLU A 64 30.05 -18.96 33.29
N THR A 65 29.94 -17.81 33.96
CA THR A 65 28.96 -16.77 33.63
C THR A 65 29.21 -16.21 32.23
N LEU A 66 30.48 -15.90 31.93
CA LEU A 66 30.88 -15.39 30.61
C LEU A 66 30.64 -16.42 29.51
N LYS A 67 30.98 -17.68 29.75
CA LYS A 67 30.72 -18.78 28.81
C LYS A 67 29.23 -18.94 28.53
N THR A 68 28.39 -18.86 29.57
CA THR A 68 26.94 -18.90 29.43
C THR A 68 26.42 -17.70 28.64
N ALA A 69 26.93 -16.49 28.93
CA ALA A 69 26.58 -15.28 28.20
C ALA A 69 26.99 -15.37 26.71
N LEU A 70 28.17 -15.90 26.41
CA LEU A 70 28.66 -16.12 25.05
C LEU A 70 27.78 -17.11 24.28
N LEU A 71 27.41 -18.23 24.90
CA LEU A 71 26.51 -19.21 24.28
C LEU A 71 25.12 -18.62 24.00
N ASN A 72 24.59 -17.83 24.92
CA ASN A 72 23.31 -17.15 24.74
C ASN A 72 23.40 -16.07 23.65
N ALA A 73 24.49 -15.30 23.61
CA ALA A 73 24.74 -14.31 22.57
C ALA A 73 24.89 -14.95 21.19
N GLN A 74 25.58 -16.09 21.09
CA GLN A 74 25.70 -16.85 19.85
C GLN A 74 24.33 -17.33 19.37
N ARG A 75 23.55 -17.98 20.26
CA ARG A 75 22.19 -18.43 19.92
C ARG A 75 21.31 -17.27 19.47
N LEU A 76 21.34 -16.15 20.19
CA LEU A 76 20.60 -14.96 19.81
C LEU A 76 21.06 -14.43 18.45
N GLY A 77 22.36 -14.39 18.18
CA GLY A 77 22.90 -14.00 16.88
C GLY A 77 22.41 -14.91 15.75
N GLU A 78 22.44 -16.22 15.96
CA GLU A 78 21.91 -17.21 15.00
C GLU A 78 20.41 -17.04 14.77
N THR A 79 19.62 -16.84 15.83
CA THR A 79 18.17 -16.58 15.73
C THR A 79 17.88 -15.28 14.99
N VAL A 80 18.58 -14.19 15.30
CA VAL A 80 18.41 -12.90 14.62
C VAL A 80 18.73 -13.02 13.13
N VAL A 81 19.82 -13.71 12.77
CA VAL A 81 20.18 -13.94 11.37
C VAL A 81 19.13 -14.81 10.67
N TYR A 82 18.64 -15.86 11.32
CA TYR A 82 17.59 -16.72 10.77
C TYR A 82 16.28 -15.95 10.54
N GLU A 83 15.80 -15.22 11.53
CA GLU A 83 14.59 -14.41 11.42
C GLU A 83 14.72 -13.32 10.35
N ALA A 84 15.88 -12.66 10.26
CA ALA A 84 16.14 -11.65 9.24
C ALA A 84 16.09 -12.26 7.83
N LYS A 85 16.68 -13.44 7.63
CA LYS A 85 16.61 -14.17 6.35
C LYS A 85 15.17 -14.56 6.01
N GLN A 86 14.44 -15.13 6.96
CA GLN A 86 13.04 -15.52 6.75
C GLN A 86 12.14 -14.32 6.41
N LYS A 87 12.33 -13.19 7.10
CA LYS A 87 11.63 -11.93 6.80
C LYS A 87 12.00 -11.41 5.41
N ALA A 88 13.28 -11.43 5.06
CA ALA A 88 13.74 -11.00 3.74
C ALA A 88 13.13 -11.87 2.62
N GLU A 89 13.14 -13.19 2.77
CA GLU A 89 12.51 -14.12 1.83
C GLU A 89 11.01 -13.86 1.70
N THR A 90 10.32 -13.62 2.82
CA THR A 90 8.88 -13.30 2.83
C THR A 90 8.60 -11.98 2.10
N ILE A 91 9.39 -10.94 2.36
CA ILE A 91 9.27 -9.64 1.68
C ILE A 91 9.48 -9.80 0.18
N VAL A 92 10.52 -10.52 -0.24
CA VAL A 92 10.81 -10.76 -1.65
C VAL A 92 9.68 -11.56 -2.30
N TYR A 93 9.18 -12.60 -1.64
CA TYR A 93 8.07 -13.40 -2.13
C TYR A 93 6.79 -12.57 -2.30
N GLU A 94 6.40 -11.81 -1.27
CA GLU A 94 5.22 -10.94 -1.32
C GLU A 94 5.35 -9.86 -2.39
N ALA A 95 6.52 -9.21 -2.49
CA ALA A 95 6.77 -8.19 -3.50
C ALA A 95 6.68 -8.77 -4.91
N THR A 96 7.27 -9.96 -5.13
CA THR A 96 7.23 -10.65 -6.43
C THR A 96 5.80 -11.09 -6.77
N SER A 97 5.06 -11.62 -5.79
CA SER A 97 3.67 -12.03 -5.97
C SER A 97 2.77 -10.84 -6.30
N LYS A 98 2.88 -9.73 -5.56
CA LYS A 98 2.15 -8.49 -5.83
C LYS A 98 2.51 -7.89 -7.18
N ALA A 99 3.80 -7.90 -7.55
CA ALA A 99 4.24 -7.43 -8.86
C ALA A 99 3.66 -8.29 -9.99
N SER A 100 3.71 -9.62 -9.86
CA SER A 100 3.12 -10.55 -10.82
C SER A 100 1.61 -10.31 -10.97
N GLN A 101 0.89 -10.18 -9.86
CA GLN A 101 -0.55 -9.89 -9.88
C GLN A 101 -0.84 -8.55 -10.57
N ALA A 102 -0.09 -7.49 -10.24
CA ALA A 102 -0.26 -6.19 -10.87
C ALA A 102 0.00 -6.24 -12.38
N THR A 103 1.00 -7.00 -12.82
CA THR A 103 1.28 -7.17 -14.27
C THR A 103 0.17 -7.94 -14.97
N GLU A 104 -0.40 -8.97 -14.34
CA GLU A 104 -1.52 -9.74 -14.90
C GLU A 104 -2.80 -8.91 -14.98
N GLU A 105 -3.10 -8.14 -13.93
CA GLU A 105 -4.23 -7.21 -13.93
C GLU A 105 -4.09 -6.14 -15.01
N ALA A 106 -2.88 -5.56 -15.16
CA ALA A 106 -2.60 -4.58 -16.22
C ALA A 106 -2.75 -5.19 -17.62
N ALA A 107 -2.20 -6.39 -17.84
CA ALA A 107 -2.33 -7.10 -19.12
C ALA A 107 -3.81 -7.43 -19.45
N SER A 108 -4.59 -7.85 -18.46
CA SER A 108 -6.02 -8.11 -18.60
C SER A 108 -6.79 -6.84 -18.98
N ARG A 109 -6.49 -5.70 -18.34
CA ARG A 109 -7.09 -4.40 -18.68
C ARG A 109 -6.74 -3.97 -20.11
N VAL A 110 -5.47 -4.10 -20.51
CA VAL A 110 -5.04 -3.78 -21.88
C VAL A 110 -5.82 -4.63 -22.88
N ALA A 111 -5.94 -5.93 -22.66
CA ALA A 111 -6.70 -6.82 -23.55
C ALA A 111 -8.20 -6.42 -23.63
N GLN A 112 -8.81 -6.02 -22.51
CA GLN A 112 -10.19 -5.54 -22.49
C GLN A 112 -10.36 -4.23 -23.27
N GLU A 113 -9.46 -3.27 -23.07
CA GLU A 113 -9.48 -1.99 -23.79
C GLU A 113 -9.23 -2.19 -25.28
N GLU A 114 -8.31 -3.07 -25.67
CA GLU A 114 -8.09 -3.43 -27.08
C GLU A 114 -9.35 -4.02 -27.72
N MET A 115 -10.04 -4.94 -27.02
CA MET A 115 -11.31 -5.47 -27.50
C MET A 115 -12.40 -4.39 -27.61
N ALA A 116 -12.48 -3.46 -26.65
CA ALA A 116 -13.43 -2.36 -26.68
C ALA A 116 -13.14 -1.41 -27.85
N LEU A 117 -11.87 -1.10 -28.10
CA LEU A 117 -11.42 -0.27 -29.20
C LEU A 117 -11.81 -0.88 -30.55
N VAL A 118 -11.56 -2.19 -30.74
CA VAL A 118 -11.96 -2.91 -31.97
C VAL A 118 -13.47 -2.86 -32.18
N LYS A 119 -14.27 -3.06 -31.13
CA LYS A 119 -15.74 -2.94 -31.21
C LYS A 119 -16.16 -1.53 -31.61
N LEU A 120 -15.59 -0.51 -30.97
CA LEU A 120 -15.88 0.88 -31.29
C LEU A 120 -15.51 1.22 -32.74
N GLN A 121 -14.37 0.75 -33.24
CA GLN A 121 -13.99 0.92 -34.65
C GLN A 121 -14.98 0.26 -35.60
N ALA A 122 -15.49 -0.93 -35.26
CA ALA A 122 -16.52 -1.60 -36.04
C ALA A 122 -17.84 -0.81 -36.03
N GLU A 123 -18.25 -0.28 -34.88
CA GLU A 123 -19.44 0.58 -34.75
C GLU A 123 -19.31 1.89 -35.53
N VAL A 124 -18.15 2.56 -35.47
CA VAL A 124 -17.87 3.78 -36.26
C VAL A 124 -17.93 3.47 -37.75
N THR A 125 -17.35 2.34 -38.17
CA THR A 125 -17.39 1.90 -39.59
C THR A 125 -18.83 1.61 -40.03
N ARG A 126 -19.61 0.93 -39.18
CA ARG A 126 -21.03 0.68 -39.42
C ARG A 126 -21.82 1.98 -39.53
N PHE A 127 -21.68 2.88 -38.56
CA PHE A 127 -22.34 4.18 -38.56
C PHE A 127 -22.00 4.99 -39.82
N LYS A 128 -20.72 5.02 -40.22
CA LYS A 128 -20.29 5.66 -41.47
C LYS A 128 -21.01 5.07 -42.69
N ASN A 129 -21.11 3.75 -42.78
CA ASN A 129 -21.81 3.08 -43.88
C ASN A 129 -23.32 3.39 -43.87
N ASP A 130 -23.95 3.38 -42.70
CA ASP A 130 -25.36 3.68 -42.52
C ASP A 130 -25.67 5.12 -42.98
N VAL A 131 -24.85 6.09 -42.57
CA VAL A 131 -24.96 7.50 -42.99
C VAL A 131 -24.75 7.65 -44.50
N LEU A 132 -23.73 7.00 -45.07
CA LEU A 132 -23.48 7.05 -46.51
C LEU A 132 -24.64 6.44 -47.31
N ASN A 133 -25.24 5.35 -46.83
CA ASN A 133 -26.40 4.73 -47.48
C ASN A 133 -27.63 5.63 -47.40
N LEU A 134 -27.87 6.28 -46.26
CA LEU A 134 -28.96 7.25 -46.11
C LEU A 134 -28.81 8.42 -47.08
N TYR A 135 -27.59 8.95 -47.23
CA TYR A 135 -27.33 10.02 -48.21
C TYR A 135 -27.58 9.57 -49.65
N LYS A 136 -27.17 8.35 -50.01
CA LYS A 136 -27.46 7.79 -51.35
C LYS A 136 -28.96 7.67 -51.60
N GLN A 137 -29.71 7.15 -50.63
CA GLN A 137 -31.18 7.07 -50.72
C GLN A 137 -31.83 8.45 -50.86
N HIS A 138 -31.36 9.45 -50.11
CA HIS A 138 -31.85 10.83 -50.23
C HIS A 138 -31.58 11.43 -51.63
N ILE A 139 -30.38 11.20 -52.17
CA ILE A 139 -30.02 11.66 -53.52
C ILE A 139 -30.87 10.96 -54.58
N GLU A 140 -31.10 9.66 -54.43
CA GLU A 140 -31.96 8.88 -55.33
C GLU A 140 -33.40 9.41 -55.33
N CYS A 141 -33.98 9.63 -54.14
CA CYS A 141 -35.29 10.27 -54.00
C CYS A 141 -35.35 11.65 -54.67
N LEU A 142 -34.33 12.49 -54.52
CA LEU A 142 -34.24 13.81 -55.16
C LEU A 142 -34.14 13.71 -56.69
N SER A 143 -33.38 12.74 -57.21
CA SER A 143 -33.24 12.49 -58.65
C SER A 143 -34.49 11.88 -59.29
N ALA A 144 -35.32 11.20 -58.49
CA ALA A 144 -36.60 10.63 -58.94
C ALA A 144 -37.74 11.65 -58.98
N ILE A 145 -37.52 12.87 -58.45
CA ILE A 145 -38.45 13.99 -58.65
C ILE A 145 -38.34 14.38 -60.13
N PRO A 146 -39.41 14.22 -60.94
CA PRO A 146 -39.37 14.63 -62.33
C PRO A 146 -39.03 16.11 -62.38
N GLU A 147 -38.02 16.48 -63.17
CA GLU A 147 -37.79 17.87 -63.52
C GLU A 147 -39.04 18.30 -64.30
N VAL A 148 -39.96 18.97 -63.60
CA VAL A 148 -41.23 19.29 -64.21
C VAL A 148 -40.95 20.37 -65.24
N GLU A 149 -40.98 20.01 -66.51
CA GLU A 149 -41.02 20.99 -67.61
C GLU A 149 -42.16 21.98 -67.29
N SER A 150 -41.78 23.16 -66.79
CA SER A 150 -42.71 24.19 -66.30
C SER A 150 -43.72 24.57 -67.37
N ASP A 151 -43.34 24.39 -68.63
CA ASP A 151 -44.11 24.71 -69.82
C ASP A 151 -45.36 23.82 -69.97
N LYS A 152 -45.27 22.55 -69.57
CA LYS A 152 -46.43 21.62 -69.62
C LYS A 152 -47.42 21.87 -68.50
N LEU A 153 -46.96 22.29 -67.31
CA LEU A 153 -47.85 22.69 -66.21
C LEU A 153 -48.52 24.04 -66.44
N ALA A 154 -47.82 25.00 -67.07
CA ALA A 154 -48.39 26.29 -67.43
C ALA A 154 -49.53 26.15 -68.44
N ALA A 155 -49.35 25.32 -69.49
CA ALA A 155 -50.40 25.04 -70.48
C ALA A 155 -51.62 24.32 -69.87
N ARG A 156 -51.40 23.45 -68.88
CA ARG A 156 -52.48 22.72 -68.20
C ARG A 156 -53.24 23.59 -67.19
N ARG A 157 -52.59 24.59 -66.58
CA ARG A 157 -53.24 25.61 -65.74
C ARG A 157 -54.07 26.59 -66.56
N ALA A 158 -53.55 27.06 -67.70
CA ALA A 158 -54.28 27.97 -68.59
C ALA A 158 -55.57 27.33 -69.17
N SER A 159 -55.51 26.05 -69.54
CA SER A 159 -56.70 25.32 -70.01
C SER A 159 -57.72 25.01 -68.91
N ALA A 160 -57.28 24.79 -67.67
CA ALA A 160 -58.18 24.60 -66.52
C ALA A 160 -58.91 25.90 -66.13
N GLN A 161 -58.25 27.06 -66.17
CA GLN A 161 -58.88 28.36 -65.89
C GLN A 161 -59.93 28.74 -66.94
N ASN A 162 -59.70 28.42 -68.22
CA ASN A 162 -60.68 28.65 -69.28
C ASN A 162 -61.92 27.74 -69.17
N ARG A 163 -61.78 26.52 -68.63
CA ARG A 163 -62.94 25.65 -68.35
C ARG A 163 -63.80 26.19 -67.20
N ILE A 164 -63.18 26.65 -66.11
CA ILE A 164 -63.90 27.21 -64.96
C ILE A 164 -64.71 28.46 -65.37
N LYS A 165 -64.14 29.32 -66.21
CA LYS A 165 -64.82 30.53 -66.69
C LYS A 165 -66.04 30.24 -67.59
N ASN A 166 -65.98 29.19 -68.40
CA ASN A 166 -67.12 28.74 -69.22
C ASN A 166 -68.20 28.01 -68.41
N GLU A 167 -67.85 27.44 -67.25
CA GLU A 167 -68.77 26.67 -66.41
C GLU A 167 -69.51 27.54 -65.38
N GLN A 168 -68.94 28.68 -65.00
CA GLN A 168 -69.63 29.73 -64.22
C GLN A 168 -70.67 30.50 -65.05
N LEU A 169 -70.42 30.76 -66.34
CA LEU A 169 -71.41 31.36 -67.25
C LEU A 169 -72.68 30.52 -67.45
N LYS A 170 -72.62 29.20 -67.16
CA LYS A 170 -73.77 28.29 -67.23
C LYS A 170 -74.49 28.10 -65.88
N LYS A 171 -73.87 28.47 -64.76
CA LYS A 171 -74.46 28.29 -63.43
C LYS A 171 -75.28 29.49 -62.96
N ASP A 172 -75.02 30.69 -63.47
CA ASP A 172 -75.80 31.88 -63.11
C ASP A 172 -77.22 31.93 -63.74
N GLU A 173 -77.52 31.07 -64.74
CA GLU A 173 -78.89 30.91 -65.30
C GLU A 173 -79.77 29.92 -64.52
N ALA A 174 -79.21 29.09 -63.64
CA ALA A 174 -79.93 28.00 -62.97
C ALA A 174 -80.13 28.19 -61.46
N VAL A 175 -79.69 29.32 -60.89
CA VAL A 175 -80.01 29.72 -59.50
C VAL A 175 -81.37 30.42 -59.47
N ALA A 176 -82.46 29.68 -59.70
CA ALA A 176 -83.81 30.25 -59.56
C ALA A 176 -84.91 29.26 -59.13
N ALA A 177 -84.60 27.99 -58.85
CA ALA A 177 -85.65 27.05 -58.42
C ALA A 177 -85.16 26.03 -57.39
N SER A 178 -85.77 26.15 -56.21
CA SER A 178 -85.92 25.14 -55.15
C SER A 178 -84.80 25.02 -54.12
N ALA A 179 -85.17 25.44 -52.91
CA ALA A 179 -84.38 25.52 -51.70
C ALA A 179 -84.78 24.42 -50.70
N LEU A 180 -83.91 24.21 -49.70
CA LEU A 180 -84.15 23.60 -48.36
C LEU A 180 -84.44 22.07 -48.37
N ASP A 181 -83.95 21.22 -47.47
CA ASP A 181 -83.48 21.34 -46.10
C ASP A 181 -82.63 20.10 -45.69
N GLU A 182 -81.91 20.23 -44.59
CA GLU A 182 -80.84 19.42 -44.01
C GLU A 182 -81.14 17.93 -43.73
N THR A 183 -80.11 17.07 -43.87
CA THR A 183 -79.86 15.99 -42.89
C THR A 183 -78.37 15.86 -42.59
N SER A 184 -78.09 15.93 -41.29
CA SER A 184 -76.80 15.85 -40.63
C SER A 184 -76.40 14.40 -40.39
N TYR A 185 -75.21 13.97 -40.84
CA TYR A 185 -74.34 13.02 -40.14
C TYR A 185 -72.89 13.28 -40.55
N LYS A 186 -72.05 13.69 -39.59
CA LYS A 186 -70.58 13.77 -39.71
C LYS A 186 -69.95 12.64 -38.89
N GLU A 187 -68.99 11.97 -39.50
CA GLU A 187 -68.10 10.98 -38.91
C GLU A 187 -66.70 11.62 -38.89
N GLU A 188 -66.17 11.93 -37.70
CA GLU A 188 -64.78 12.36 -37.54
C GLU A 188 -64.13 11.67 -36.33
N ALA A 189 -63.13 10.86 -36.67
CA ALA A 189 -61.80 10.76 -36.07
C ALA A 189 -61.68 11.04 -34.57
N THR A 190 -61.48 9.97 -33.79
CA THR A 190 -61.00 10.04 -32.42
C THR A 190 -59.49 10.31 -32.39
N VAL A 191 -59.18 11.41 -31.73
CA VAL A 191 -57.86 11.85 -31.27
C VAL A 191 -57.36 10.89 -30.19
N SER A 192 -56.14 10.34 -30.33
CA SER A 192 -55.41 9.77 -29.19
C SER A 192 -54.30 10.72 -28.78
N ALA A 193 -54.36 11.09 -27.51
CA ALA A 193 -53.75 12.25 -26.89
C ALA A 193 -52.24 12.11 -26.73
N SER A 194 -51.57 13.20 -27.05
CA SER A 194 -50.24 13.59 -26.59
C SER A 194 -50.19 13.71 -25.06
N ALA A 195 -49.24 13.03 -24.42
CA ALA A 195 -48.70 13.39 -23.12
C ALA A 195 -47.21 13.72 -23.28
N PRO A 196 -46.75 14.92 -22.85
CA PRO A 196 -45.33 15.29 -22.94
C PRO A 196 -44.53 14.58 -21.84
N MET A 197 -43.42 13.93 -22.22
CA MET A 197 -42.42 13.47 -21.25
C MET A 197 -41.72 14.68 -20.64
N GLN A 198 -41.87 14.82 -19.32
CA GLN A 198 -41.09 15.71 -18.48
C GLN A 198 -39.60 15.34 -18.57
N MET A 199 -38.75 16.27 -18.99
CA MET A 199 -37.31 16.21 -18.77
C MET A 199 -37.05 16.44 -17.27
N GLN A 200 -36.61 15.39 -16.56
CA GLN A 200 -36.03 15.54 -15.23
C GLN A 200 -34.51 15.37 -15.37
N ALA A 201 -33.77 16.47 -15.19
CA ALA A 201 -32.31 16.46 -15.10
C ALA A 201 -31.89 15.79 -13.78
N PRO A 202 -30.90 14.88 -13.77
CA PRO A 202 -30.35 14.39 -12.52
C PRO A 202 -29.50 15.49 -11.87
N GLU A 203 -29.79 15.76 -10.60
CA GLU A 203 -29.04 16.66 -9.74
C GLU A 203 -27.58 16.18 -9.60
N ALA A 204 -26.65 17.10 -9.83
CA ALA A 204 -25.23 16.89 -9.59
C ALA A 204 -24.98 16.75 -8.08
N GLN A 205 -24.67 15.54 -7.62
CA GLN A 205 -24.08 15.33 -6.30
C GLN A 205 -22.63 15.79 -6.34
N SER A 206 -22.30 16.85 -5.59
CA SER A 206 -20.91 17.25 -5.38
C SER A 206 -20.21 16.21 -4.50
N GLU A 207 -19.49 15.30 -5.13
CA GLU A 207 -18.58 14.40 -4.42
C GLU A 207 -17.30 15.18 -4.06
N LYS A 208 -17.01 15.26 -2.76
CA LYS A 208 -15.82 15.91 -2.21
C LYS A 208 -14.56 15.33 -2.87
N ALA A 209 -13.71 16.22 -3.39
CA ALA A 209 -12.36 15.87 -3.79
C ALA A 209 -11.59 15.23 -2.62
N PRO A 210 -10.84 14.13 -2.82
CA PRO A 210 -9.96 13.60 -1.78
C PRO A 210 -8.81 14.57 -1.53
N ALA A 211 -8.51 14.81 -0.25
CA ALA A 211 -7.43 15.67 0.20
C ALA A 211 -6.05 15.17 -0.30
N PRO A 212 -5.08 16.06 -0.59
CA PRO A 212 -3.74 15.63 -0.99
C PRO A 212 -3.01 14.94 0.18
N MET A 213 -2.70 13.66 0.01
CA MET A 213 -1.90 12.82 0.93
C MET A 213 -0.41 13.13 0.83
N PHE A 214 0.01 14.38 1.04
CA PHE A 214 1.44 14.76 0.99
C PHE A 214 1.91 15.72 2.11
N ASP A 215 1.21 15.79 3.24
CA ASP A 215 1.63 16.65 4.37
C ASP A 215 2.63 16.01 5.34
N ASN A 216 3.02 14.74 5.15
CA ASN A 216 3.89 14.00 6.11
C ASN A 216 5.24 13.52 5.55
N TYR A 217 5.73 14.07 4.43
CA TYR A 217 7.08 13.76 3.96
C TYR A 217 8.11 14.66 4.65
N GLN A 218 8.57 14.27 5.84
CA GLN A 218 9.81 14.83 6.40
C GLN A 218 11.01 14.15 5.72
N GLY A 219 11.63 14.87 4.79
CA GLY A 219 12.83 14.42 4.07
C GLY A 219 13.98 14.10 5.03
N ILE A 220 14.82 13.15 4.60
CA ILE A 220 16.03 12.72 5.30
C ILE A 220 17.00 13.90 5.38
N ARG A 221 17.29 14.37 6.60
CA ARG A 221 18.40 15.29 6.87
C ARG A 221 19.67 14.46 7.04
N PHE A 222 20.67 14.76 6.22
CA PHE A 222 22.04 14.30 6.46
C PHE A 222 22.70 15.40 7.29
N ASP A 223 23.06 15.09 8.53
CA ASP A 223 23.91 15.94 9.35
C ASP A 223 25.37 15.70 8.91
N ASP A 224 26.03 16.76 8.42
CA ASP A 224 27.49 16.84 8.22
C ASP A 224 28.20 17.19 9.54
#